data_AF-A0A7U3D0A4-F1
#
_entry.id   AF-A0A7U3D0A4-F1
#
_cell.length_a   1.000
_cell.length_b   1.000
_cell.length_c   1.000
_cell.angle_alpha   90.00
_cell.angle_beta   90.00
_cell.angle_gamma   90.00
#
_symmetry.space_group_name_H-M   'P 1'
#
loop_
_entity.id
_entity.type
_entity.pdbx_description
1 polymer ?
#
loop_
_entity_poly.entity_id
_entity_poly.type
_entity_poly.pdbx_seq_one_letter_code
_entity_poly.pdbx_strand_id
1 'polypeptide(L)'
;MASRDFELFVFDMDGVLTTNSSSWNYVHNRLLVDNRELRQKFEMGKISYEEFLRGDVKLWIDKRGKVSKDEIVSILNEIPLSPGIDEVINLLKSSGKKVAIVSGGISWLADRIQSTVSFDCVLSNHLLTDSAGYLIPEGKVEVDFQHKERNVRDIQSRFAIAKEKTVCVGDSFDDRSMFQEAGYSIAFNPRHAELTKYSDAEIMSGNLMDIIRLVDDL
;
A
#
# COMPACT_ATOMS: atom_id res chain seq x y z
N MET A 1 -7.91 29.11 -12.86
CA MET A 1 -6.91 28.02 -13.01
C MET A 1 -7.52 27.00 -13.94
N ALA A 2 -6.73 26.35 -14.80
CA ALA A 2 -7.27 25.28 -15.64
C ALA A 2 -7.66 24.10 -14.72
N SER A 3 -8.91 23.64 -14.84
CA SER A 3 -9.39 22.41 -14.21
C SER A 3 -8.47 21.25 -14.62
N ARG A 4 -7.95 20.48 -13.66
CA ARG A 4 -7.06 19.34 -13.91
C ARG A 4 -7.91 18.08 -14.11
N ASP A 5 -7.96 17.59 -15.34
CA ASP A 5 -8.76 16.43 -15.69
C ASP A 5 -8.12 15.10 -15.23
N PHE A 6 -8.08 14.86 -13.92
CA PHE A 6 -7.59 13.60 -13.34
C PHE A 6 -8.59 12.48 -13.61
N GLU A 7 -8.09 11.27 -13.89
CA GLU A 7 -8.90 10.09 -14.23
C GLU A 7 -8.55 8.86 -13.37
N LEU A 8 -7.34 8.79 -12.83
CA LEU A 8 -6.85 7.67 -12.01
C LEU A 8 -6.35 8.17 -10.66
N PHE A 9 -6.77 7.52 -9.58
CA PHE A 9 -6.26 7.73 -8.24
C PHE A 9 -5.63 6.44 -7.72
N VAL A 10 -4.33 6.49 -7.42
CA VAL A 10 -3.56 5.39 -6.87
C VAL A 10 -3.22 5.69 -5.42
N PHE A 11 -3.59 4.77 -4.54
CA PHE A 11 -3.36 4.88 -3.10
C PHE A 11 -2.31 3.87 -2.66
N ASP A 12 -1.38 4.30 -1.81
CA ASP A 12 -0.74 3.35 -0.91
C ASP A 12 -1.78 2.78 0.09
N MET A 13 -1.49 1.64 0.71
CA MET A 13 -2.38 1.01 1.69
C MET A 13 -1.99 1.31 3.15
N ASP A 14 -0.73 1.13 3.50
CA ASP A 14 -0.26 1.09 4.89
C ASP A 14 0.15 2.51 5.32
N GLY A 15 -0.70 3.20 6.10
CA GLY A 15 -0.49 4.60 6.49
C GLY A 15 -1.38 5.58 5.73
N VAL A 16 -2.02 5.12 4.64
CA VAL A 16 -3.00 5.88 3.86
C VAL A 16 -4.41 5.32 3.99
N LEU A 17 -4.66 4.09 3.51
CA LEU A 17 -5.97 3.42 3.62
C LEU A 17 -6.19 2.75 4.98
N THR A 18 -5.11 2.56 5.72
CA THR A 18 -5.13 2.11 7.12
C THR A 18 -4.35 3.07 8.00
N THR A 19 -4.71 3.15 9.28
CA THR A 19 -4.02 4.05 10.23
C THR A 19 -2.67 3.50 10.70
N ASN A 20 -2.40 2.22 10.43
CA ASN A 20 -1.15 1.59 10.75
C ASN A 20 -0.15 1.74 9.60
N SER A 21 1.10 1.98 9.96
CA SER A 21 2.14 2.37 9.01
C SER A 21 2.88 1.24 8.27
N SER A 22 2.56 -0.02 8.58
CA SER A 22 3.10 -1.21 7.91
C SER A 22 2.41 -2.47 8.42
N SER A 23 1.67 -3.15 7.54
CA SER A 23 1.01 -4.43 7.84
C SER A 23 2.02 -5.51 8.28
N TRP A 24 3.18 -5.58 7.63
CA TRP A 24 4.30 -6.46 8.00
C TRP A 24 4.77 -6.21 9.43
N ASN A 25 5.12 -4.96 9.78
CA ASN A 25 5.57 -4.62 11.14
C ASN A 25 4.50 -4.89 12.19
N TYR A 26 3.22 -4.71 11.84
CA TYR A 26 2.12 -5.04 12.75
C TYR A 26 2.10 -6.54 13.08
N VAL A 27 2.23 -7.40 12.07
CA VAL A 27 2.32 -8.85 12.25
C VAL A 27 3.58 -9.23 13.02
N HIS A 28 4.75 -8.67 12.68
CA HIS A 28 5.99 -8.89 13.43
C HIS A 28 5.82 -8.61 14.92
N ASN A 29 5.21 -7.46 15.26
CA ASN A 29 4.97 -7.07 16.64
C ASN A 29 4.03 -8.04 17.36
N ARG A 30 2.92 -8.45 16.72
CA ARG A 30 1.99 -9.41 17.34
C ARG A 30 2.59 -10.80 17.53
N LEU A 31 3.50 -11.22 16.64
CA LEU A 31 4.20 -12.50 16.73
C LEU A 31 5.50 -12.43 17.55
N LEU A 32 5.86 -11.26 18.09
CA LEU A 32 7.10 -11.01 18.83
C LEU A 32 8.34 -11.40 18.03
N VAL A 33 8.34 -10.99 16.76
CA VAL A 33 9.42 -11.20 15.78
C VAL A 33 10.12 -9.88 15.49
N ASP A 34 11.44 -9.94 15.39
CA ASP A 34 12.29 -8.81 15.02
C ASP A 34 12.97 -9.13 13.68
N ASN A 35 12.76 -8.28 12.67
CA ASN A 35 13.33 -8.44 11.33
C ASN A 35 14.41 -7.41 10.99
N ARG A 36 14.93 -6.64 11.97
CA ARG A 36 15.89 -5.54 11.72
C ARG A 36 17.14 -5.99 10.95
N GLU A 37 17.71 -7.14 11.30
CA GLU A 37 18.90 -7.66 10.60
C GLU A 37 18.59 -8.01 9.13
N LEU A 38 17.42 -8.59 8.88
CA LEU A 38 16.97 -8.96 7.55
C LEU A 38 16.72 -7.70 6.71
N ARG A 39 16.05 -6.70 7.30
CA ARG A 39 15.81 -5.39 6.69
C ARG A 39 17.11 -4.70 6.32
N GLN A 40 18.10 -4.70 7.21
CA GLN A 40 19.42 -4.13 6.93
C GLN A 40 20.12 -4.84 5.76
N LYS A 41 20.03 -6.17 5.66
CA LYS A 41 20.58 -6.91 4.51
C LYS A 41 19.92 -6.50 3.20
N PHE A 42 18.59 -6.34 3.20
CA PHE A 42 17.84 -5.87 2.03
C PHE A 42 18.25 -4.45 1.63
N GLU A 43 18.28 -3.51 2.57
CA GLU A 43 18.66 -2.12 2.30
C GLU A 43 20.11 -1.96 1.83
N MET A 44 21.00 -2.86 2.24
CA MET A 44 22.38 -2.94 1.74
C MET A 44 22.49 -3.63 0.37
N GLY A 45 21.38 -4.08 -0.24
CA GLY A 45 21.36 -4.81 -1.50
C GLY A 45 21.99 -6.22 -1.43
N LYS A 46 22.12 -6.79 -0.22
CA LYS A 46 22.70 -8.13 -0.02
C LYS A 46 21.72 -9.26 -0.31
N ILE A 47 20.43 -8.96 -0.28
CA ILE A 47 19.34 -9.87 -0.60
C ILE A 47 18.32 -9.13 -1.47
N SER A 48 17.66 -9.86 -2.37
CA SER A 48 16.53 -9.38 -3.17
C SER A 48 15.29 -9.11 -2.31
N TYR A 49 14.30 -8.42 -2.88
CA TYR A 49 13.03 -8.19 -2.19
C TYR A 49 12.25 -9.51 -1.97
N GLU A 50 12.33 -10.45 -2.91
CA GLU A 50 11.79 -11.79 -2.78
C GLU A 50 12.42 -12.55 -1.61
N GLU A 51 13.74 -12.46 -1.45
CA GLU A 51 14.45 -13.04 -0.31
C GLU A 51 14.10 -12.35 1.02
N PHE A 52 13.88 -11.02 1.00
CA PHE A 52 13.43 -10.25 2.14
C PHE A 52 12.05 -10.72 2.62
N LEU A 53 11.06 -10.76 1.72
CA LEU A 53 9.71 -11.25 2.02
C LEU A 53 9.75 -12.69 2.55
N ARG A 54 10.47 -13.59 1.85
CA ARG A 54 10.61 -14.99 2.28
C ARG A 54 11.22 -15.09 3.68
N GLY A 55 12.21 -14.25 3.97
CA GLY A 55 12.85 -14.19 5.27
C GLY A 55 11.90 -13.73 6.38
N ASP A 56 11.03 -12.74 6.13
CA ASP A 56 10.04 -12.28 7.11
C ASP A 56 9.06 -13.41 7.48
N VAL A 57 8.53 -14.12 6.49
CA VAL A 57 7.63 -15.27 6.73
C VAL A 57 8.36 -16.39 7.46
N LYS A 58 9.61 -16.67 7.08
CA LYS A 58 10.44 -17.66 7.76
C LYS A 58 10.66 -17.30 9.23
N LEU A 59 10.89 -16.03 9.57
CA LEU A 59 11.04 -15.59 10.96
C LEU A 59 9.77 -15.85 11.77
N TRP A 60 8.58 -15.66 11.19
CA TRP A 60 7.32 -16.01 11.85
C TRP A 60 7.20 -17.50 12.14
N ILE A 61 7.50 -18.33 11.14
CA ILE A 61 7.48 -19.81 11.25
C ILE A 61 8.51 -20.28 12.29
N ASP A 62 9.75 -19.79 12.25
CA ASP A 62 10.81 -20.18 13.18
C ASP A 62 10.46 -19.79 14.63
N LYS A 63 9.74 -18.67 14.82
CA LYS A 63 9.29 -18.20 16.14
C LYS A 63 8.11 -19.01 16.70
N ARG A 64 7.16 -19.40 15.85
CA ARG A 64 5.85 -19.96 16.26
C ARG A 64 5.70 -21.46 15.97
N GLY A 65 6.62 -22.05 15.21
CA GLY A 65 6.51 -23.39 14.66
C GLY A 65 5.59 -23.42 13.44
N LYS A 66 4.27 -23.43 13.66
CA LYS A 66 3.27 -23.35 12.57
C LYS A 66 2.43 -22.10 12.74
N VAL A 67 2.25 -21.36 11.65
CA VAL A 67 1.42 -20.15 11.60
C VAL A 67 0.32 -20.38 10.58
N SER A 68 -0.94 -20.27 10.99
CA SER A 68 -2.07 -20.45 10.07
C SER A 68 -2.41 -19.15 9.34
N LYS A 69 -3.06 -19.27 8.18
CA LYS A 69 -3.68 -18.11 7.51
C LYS A 69 -4.61 -17.35 8.45
N ASP A 70 -5.46 -18.05 9.19
CA ASP A 70 -6.45 -17.45 10.07
C ASP A 70 -5.80 -16.64 11.21
N GLU A 71 -4.65 -17.07 11.73
CA GLU A 71 -3.89 -16.32 12.74
C GLU A 71 -3.44 -14.96 12.18
N ILE A 72 -2.84 -14.95 10.98
CA ILE A 72 -2.42 -13.71 10.33
C ILE A 72 -3.61 -12.83 9.97
N VAL A 73 -4.66 -13.39 9.38
CA VAL A 73 -5.89 -12.65 9.04
C VAL A 73 -6.50 -12.04 10.29
N SER A 74 -6.54 -12.76 11.42
CA SER A 74 -7.03 -12.23 12.69
C SER A 74 -6.20 -11.04 13.17
N ILE A 75 -4.87 -11.10 13.03
CA ILE A 75 -3.97 -9.98 13.38
C ILE A 75 -4.23 -8.77 12.46
N LEU A 76 -4.34 -8.99 11.14
CA LEU A 76 -4.60 -7.92 10.18
C LEU A 76 -5.99 -7.28 10.38
N ASN A 77 -6.97 -8.04 10.87
CA ASN A 77 -8.31 -7.53 11.18
C ASN A 77 -8.32 -6.52 12.34
N GLU A 78 -7.28 -6.50 13.18
CA GLU A 78 -7.15 -5.53 14.27
C GLU A 78 -6.69 -4.14 13.77
N ILE A 79 -6.15 -4.07 12.55
CA ILE A 79 -5.68 -2.81 11.96
C ILE A 79 -6.89 -1.93 11.62
N PRO A 80 -7.02 -0.70 12.16
CA PRO A 80 -8.11 0.18 11.80
C PRO A 80 -7.95 0.73 10.38
N LEU A 81 -9.05 0.77 9.63
CA LEU A 81 -9.11 1.48 8.35
C LEU A 81 -9.10 2.99 8.59
N SER A 82 -8.59 3.74 7.62
CA SER A 82 -8.59 5.20 7.68
C SER A 82 -10.01 5.74 7.59
N PRO A 83 -10.42 6.67 8.46
CA PRO A 83 -11.72 7.31 8.36
C PRO A 83 -11.91 7.99 7.00
N GLY A 84 -13.10 7.89 6.40
CA GLY A 84 -13.40 8.50 5.11
C GLY A 84 -13.08 7.66 3.88
N ILE A 85 -12.55 6.44 4.04
CA ILE A 85 -12.18 5.57 2.92
C ILE A 85 -13.39 5.23 2.03
N ASP A 86 -14.52 4.86 2.62
CA ASP A 86 -15.73 4.51 1.88
C ASP A 86 -16.23 5.72 1.10
N GLU A 87 -16.28 6.88 1.74
CA GLU A 87 -16.77 8.12 1.16
C GLU A 87 -15.89 8.59 0.00
N VAL A 88 -14.57 8.57 0.16
CA VAL A 88 -13.65 9.13 -0.84
C VAL A 88 -13.61 8.27 -2.09
N ILE A 89 -13.56 6.95 -1.90
CA ILE A 89 -13.51 6.03 -3.03
C ILE A 89 -14.85 6.02 -3.76
N ASN A 90 -15.98 6.03 -3.05
CA ASN A 90 -17.29 6.10 -3.72
C ASN A 90 -17.49 7.43 -4.45
N LEU A 91 -17.03 8.55 -3.90
CA LEU A 91 -17.07 9.84 -4.58
C LEU A 91 -16.25 9.82 -5.88
N LEU A 92 -15.00 9.35 -5.81
CA LEU A 92 -14.13 9.22 -6.98
C LEU A 92 -14.76 8.34 -8.06
N LYS A 93 -15.27 7.16 -7.69
CA LYS A 93 -15.90 6.23 -8.63
C LYS A 93 -17.19 6.77 -9.25
N SER A 94 -18.05 7.41 -8.44
CA SER A 94 -19.29 8.02 -8.94
C SER A 94 -19.02 9.22 -9.87
N SER A 95 -17.85 9.85 -9.72
CA SER A 95 -17.33 10.89 -10.63
C SER A 95 -16.61 10.32 -11.86
N GLY A 96 -16.74 9.02 -12.12
CA GLY A 96 -16.16 8.34 -13.28
C GLY A 96 -14.65 8.08 -13.20
N LYS A 97 -14.02 8.29 -12.04
CA LYS A 97 -12.58 8.08 -11.85
C LYS A 97 -12.29 6.62 -11.53
N LYS A 98 -11.11 6.16 -11.95
CA LYS A 98 -10.54 4.86 -11.57
C LYS A 98 -9.80 4.97 -10.26
N VAL A 99 -9.92 3.95 -9.41
CA VAL A 99 -9.22 3.88 -8.13
C VAL A 99 -8.40 2.60 -8.04
N ALA A 100 -7.16 2.70 -7.56
CA ALA A 100 -6.29 1.55 -7.42
C ALA A 100 -5.47 1.57 -6.12
N ILE A 101 -5.07 0.39 -5.66
CA ILE A 101 -4.11 0.20 -4.55
C ILE A 101 -2.78 -0.29 -5.12
N VAL A 102 -1.68 0.34 -4.72
CA VAL A 102 -0.31 -0.14 -4.94
C VAL A 102 0.41 -0.16 -3.60
N SER A 103 0.63 -1.35 -3.04
CA SER A 103 1.23 -1.46 -1.70
C SER A 103 2.23 -2.61 -1.59
N GLY A 104 3.34 -2.36 -0.91
CA GLY A 104 4.26 -3.43 -0.48
C GLY A 104 3.73 -4.27 0.69
N GLY A 105 2.54 -3.96 1.21
CA GLY A 105 1.89 -4.65 2.33
C GLY A 105 1.33 -6.03 1.98
N ILE A 106 0.71 -6.66 2.98
CA ILE A 106 0.19 -8.04 2.90
C ILE A 106 -1.17 -8.06 2.20
N SER A 107 -1.32 -8.90 1.17
CA SER A 107 -2.51 -8.94 0.32
C SER A 107 -3.80 -9.29 1.05
N TRP A 108 -3.76 -10.07 2.13
CA TRP A 108 -4.96 -10.34 2.93
C TRP A 108 -5.54 -9.10 3.62
N LEU A 109 -4.73 -8.07 3.90
CA LEU A 109 -5.25 -6.78 4.36
C LEU A 109 -5.89 -6.00 3.21
N ALA A 110 -5.27 -6.05 2.02
CA ALA A 110 -5.83 -5.45 0.82
C ALA A 110 -7.16 -6.11 0.43
N ASP A 111 -7.29 -7.44 0.57
CA ASP A 111 -8.53 -8.20 0.35
C ASP A 111 -9.63 -7.73 1.32
N ARG A 112 -9.29 -7.51 2.60
CA ARG A 112 -10.22 -6.96 3.59
C ARG A 112 -10.70 -5.57 3.17
N ILE A 113 -9.81 -4.68 2.77
CA ILE A 113 -10.16 -3.34 2.28
C ILE A 113 -11.07 -3.46 1.06
N GLN A 114 -10.71 -4.29 0.08
CA GLN A 114 -11.49 -4.53 -1.14
C GLN A 114 -12.90 -5.06 -0.84
N SER A 115 -13.05 -5.85 0.23
CA SER A 115 -14.36 -6.37 0.67
C SER A 115 -15.28 -5.30 1.28
N THR A 116 -14.70 -4.20 1.78
CA THR A 116 -15.44 -3.06 2.34
C THR A 116 -15.71 -2.02 1.25
N VAL A 117 -14.71 -1.73 0.42
CA VAL A 117 -14.75 -0.73 -0.64
C VAL A 117 -14.15 -1.29 -1.92
N SER A 118 -14.86 -1.20 -3.02
CA SER A 118 -14.42 -1.76 -4.29
C SER A 118 -13.42 -0.86 -5.01
N PHE A 119 -12.17 -1.28 -5.14
CA PHE A 119 -11.18 -0.68 -6.06
C PHE A 119 -11.23 -1.35 -7.45
N ASP A 120 -10.82 -0.62 -8.48
CA ASP A 120 -10.73 -1.14 -9.86
C ASP A 120 -9.47 -2.01 -10.07
N CYS A 121 -8.41 -1.78 -9.29
CA CYS A 121 -7.20 -2.60 -9.31
C CYS A 121 -6.52 -2.61 -7.93
N VAL A 122 -6.04 -3.77 -7.49
CA VAL A 122 -5.35 -3.93 -6.20
C VAL A 122 -4.08 -4.75 -6.45
N LEU A 123 -2.91 -4.16 -6.14
CA LEU A 123 -1.61 -4.80 -6.25
C LEU A 123 -0.94 -4.80 -4.87
N SER A 124 -0.62 -5.98 -4.37
CA SER A 124 0.00 -6.18 -3.05
C SER A 124 0.69 -7.54 -2.93
N ASN A 125 1.48 -7.76 -1.88
CA ASN A 125 2.32 -8.95 -1.76
C ASN A 125 1.60 -10.13 -1.10
N HIS A 126 1.73 -11.31 -1.67
CA HIS A 126 0.95 -12.47 -1.26
C HIS A 126 1.75 -13.41 -0.36
N LEU A 127 1.14 -13.74 0.77
CA LEU A 127 1.53 -14.89 1.59
C LEU A 127 0.94 -16.17 0.99
N LEU A 128 1.72 -17.24 0.96
CA LEU A 128 1.29 -18.54 0.47
C LEU A 128 1.11 -19.52 1.61
N THR A 129 0.23 -20.49 1.41
CA THR A 129 -0.02 -21.57 2.37
C THR A 129 0.11 -22.94 1.72
N ASP A 130 0.40 -23.94 2.55
CA ASP A 130 0.25 -25.34 2.18
C ASP A 130 -1.24 -25.74 2.07
N SER A 131 -1.50 -26.99 1.70
CA SER A 131 -2.85 -27.54 1.57
C SER A 131 -3.62 -27.63 2.89
N ALA A 132 -2.94 -27.50 4.03
CA ALA A 132 -3.53 -27.51 5.37
C ALA A 132 -3.79 -26.09 5.91
N GLY A 133 -3.46 -25.04 5.14
CA GLY A 133 -3.70 -23.64 5.51
C GLY A 133 -2.61 -23.01 6.39
N TYR A 134 -1.43 -23.64 6.49
CA TYR A 134 -0.28 -23.07 7.19
C TYR A 134 0.63 -22.32 6.23
N LEU A 135 1.23 -21.22 6.69
CA LEU A 135 2.19 -20.45 5.91
C LEU A 135 3.36 -21.34 5.45
N ILE A 136 3.73 -21.20 4.19
CA ILE A 136 5.04 -21.63 3.69
C ILE A 136 5.95 -20.40 3.57
N PRO A 137 7.28 -20.55 3.70
CA PRO A 137 8.19 -19.41 3.62
C PRO A 137 8.08 -18.64 2.30
N GLU A 138 7.79 -19.33 1.21
CA GLU A 138 7.60 -18.74 -0.10
C GLU A 138 6.41 -17.77 -0.09
N GLY A 139 6.61 -16.60 -0.69
CA GLY A 139 5.55 -15.66 -1.01
C GLY A 139 5.62 -15.26 -2.48
N LYS A 140 4.66 -14.43 -2.91
CA LYS A 140 4.68 -13.82 -4.23
C LYS A 140 4.79 -12.31 -4.09
N VAL A 141 5.91 -11.77 -4.54
CA VAL A 141 6.11 -10.34 -4.69
C VAL A 141 5.33 -9.86 -5.92
N GLU A 142 4.47 -8.87 -5.71
CA GLU A 142 3.79 -8.14 -6.78
C GLU A 142 4.14 -6.65 -6.75
N VAL A 143 4.47 -6.11 -5.58
CA VAL A 143 4.90 -4.73 -5.38
C VAL A 143 6.16 -4.72 -4.53
N ASP A 144 7.27 -4.34 -5.14
CA ASP A 144 8.46 -3.93 -4.40
C ASP A 144 8.23 -2.50 -3.89
N PHE A 145 8.27 -2.30 -2.56
CA PHE A 145 7.97 -1.01 -1.97
C PHE A 145 8.96 0.08 -2.43
N GLN A 146 10.17 -0.27 -2.83
CA GLN A 146 11.16 0.69 -3.35
C GLN A 146 10.89 1.06 -4.81
N HIS A 147 10.06 0.28 -5.51
CA HIS A 147 9.86 0.37 -6.95
C HIS A 147 8.38 0.40 -7.39
N LYS A 148 7.55 1.17 -6.66
CA LYS A 148 6.10 1.28 -6.95
C LYS A 148 5.80 1.96 -8.29
N GLU A 149 6.76 2.68 -8.89
CA GLU A 149 6.61 3.32 -10.21
C GLU A 149 6.21 2.33 -11.30
N ARG A 150 6.69 1.09 -11.20
CA ARG A 150 6.41 0.03 -12.18
C ARG A 150 4.93 -0.35 -12.18
N ASN A 151 4.39 -0.56 -10.98
CA ASN A 151 2.99 -0.90 -10.79
C ASN A 151 2.04 0.23 -11.23
N VAL A 152 2.41 1.50 -10.98
CA VAL A 152 1.64 2.66 -11.46
C VAL A 152 1.60 2.69 -13.00
N ARG A 153 2.75 2.54 -13.67
CA ARG A 153 2.81 2.50 -15.14
C ARG A 153 2.00 1.35 -15.73
N ASP A 154 2.01 0.19 -15.06
CA ASP A 154 1.22 -0.96 -15.47
C ASP A 154 -0.29 -0.67 -15.37
N ILE A 155 -0.75 -0.04 -14.28
CA ILE A 155 -2.16 0.35 -14.10
C ILE A 155 -2.58 1.40 -15.14
N GLN A 156 -1.76 2.43 -15.34
CA GLN A 156 -1.96 3.45 -16.37
C GLN A 156 -2.13 2.82 -17.75
N SER A 157 -1.24 1.89 -18.11
CA SER A 157 -1.31 1.17 -19.38
C SER A 157 -2.57 0.32 -19.50
N ARG A 158 -2.98 -0.38 -18.42
CA ARG A 158 -4.19 -1.21 -18.40
C ARG A 158 -5.47 -0.39 -18.57
N PHE A 159 -5.52 0.81 -18.01
CA PHE A 159 -6.68 1.70 -18.12
C PHE A 159 -6.58 2.69 -19.28
N ALA A 160 -5.46 2.72 -20.01
CA ALA A 160 -5.15 3.71 -21.04
C ALA A 160 -5.23 5.17 -20.52
N ILE A 161 -4.80 5.39 -19.27
CA ILE A 161 -4.79 6.69 -18.59
C ILE A 161 -3.37 7.23 -18.57
N ALA A 162 -3.19 8.48 -19.01
CA ALA A 162 -1.88 9.13 -19.02
C ALA A 162 -1.40 9.48 -17.61
N LYS A 163 -0.09 9.57 -17.45
CA LYS A 163 0.56 9.99 -16.20
C LYS A 163 0.00 11.31 -15.69
N GLU A 164 -0.16 12.30 -16.57
CA GLU A 164 -0.64 13.65 -16.23
C GLU A 164 -2.06 13.67 -15.63
N LYS A 165 -2.84 12.60 -15.89
CA LYS A 165 -4.18 12.40 -15.36
C LYS A 165 -4.23 11.48 -14.14
N THR A 166 -3.07 11.11 -13.59
CA THR A 166 -2.95 10.23 -12.43
C THR A 166 -2.64 11.03 -11.17
N VAL A 167 -3.38 10.74 -10.09
CA VAL A 167 -3.11 11.20 -8.73
C VAL A 167 -2.53 10.05 -7.93
N CYS A 168 -1.42 10.27 -7.22
CA CYS A 168 -0.88 9.30 -6.25
C CYS A 168 -0.97 9.84 -4.82
N VAL A 169 -1.37 9.00 -3.87
CA VAL A 169 -1.52 9.34 -2.44
C VAL A 169 -0.70 8.39 -1.59
N GLY A 170 0.30 8.92 -0.87
CA GLY A 170 1.28 8.15 -0.07
C GLY A 170 1.67 8.85 1.23
N ASP A 171 2.30 8.14 2.16
CA ASP A 171 2.70 8.66 3.48
C ASP A 171 4.21 8.48 3.77
N SER A 172 4.89 7.62 3.02
CA SER A 172 6.25 7.17 3.30
C SER A 172 7.26 7.59 2.22
N PHE A 173 8.55 7.60 2.54
CA PHE A 173 9.58 7.96 1.56
C PHE A 173 9.62 6.99 0.36
N ASP A 174 9.21 5.74 0.57
CA ASP A 174 9.14 4.70 -0.46
C ASP A 174 8.11 5.06 -1.56
N ASP A 175 7.09 5.84 -1.21
CA ASP A 175 6.04 6.32 -2.13
C ASP A 175 6.52 7.38 -3.11
N ARG A 176 7.71 7.95 -2.89
CA ARG A 176 8.35 8.87 -3.85
C ARG A 176 8.41 8.25 -5.25
N SER A 177 8.65 6.95 -5.34
CA SER A 177 8.72 6.22 -6.60
C SER A 177 7.41 6.33 -7.39
N MET A 178 6.25 6.14 -6.74
CA MET A 178 4.96 6.31 -7.41
C MET A 178 4.62 7.77 -7.72
N PHE A 179 5.04 8.73 -6.88
CA PHE A 179 4.81 10.16 -7.15
C PHE A 179 5.47 10.61 -8.45
N GLN A 180 6.62 10.03 -8.80
CA GLN A 180 7.29 10.29 -10.07
C GLN A 180 6.50 9.83 -11.29
N GLU A 181 5.47 8.99 -11.15
CA GLU A 181 4.61 8.52 -12.24
C GLU A 181 3.21 9.15 -12.18
N ALA A 182 3.01 10.17 -11.37
CA ALA A 182 1.76 10.91 -11.26
C ALA A 182 1.87 12.31 -11.90
N GLY A 183 0.74 12.84 -12.35
CA GLY A 183 0.58 14.24 -12.71
C GLY A 183 0.32 15.12 -11.49
N TYR A 184 -0.12 14.50 -10.40
CA TYR A 184 -0.27 15.15 -9.10
C TYR A 184 -0.09 14.15 -7.96
N SER A 185 0.60 14.57 -6.92
CA SER A 185 0.97 13.70 -5.80
C SER A 185 0.64 14.34 -4.47
N ILE A 186 0.06 13.55 -3.56
CA ILE A 186 -0.42 14.00 -2.26
C ILE A 186 0.30 13.20 -1.18
N ALA A 187 1.08 13.89 -0.36
CA ALA A 187 1.59 13.37 0.90
C ALA A 187 0.49 13.44 1.97
N PHE A 188 -0.12 12.31 2.31
CA PHE A 188 -1.17 12.21 3.31
C PHE A 188 -0.59 11.80 4.65
N ASN A 189 -0.68 12.66 5.67
CA ASN A 189 -0.06 12.47 6.99
C ASN A 189 1.39 11.94 6.90
N PRO A 190 2.30 12.60 6.15
CA PRO A 190 3.59 12.04 5.83
C PRO A 190 4.39 11.68 7.09
N ARG A 191 4.85 10.43 7.16
CA ARG A 191 5.71 9.93 8.22
C ARG A 191 7.12 10.50 8.16
N HIS A 192 7.55 10.83 6.95
CA HIS A 192 8.88 11.40 6.69
C HIS A 192 8.69 12.77 6.07
N ALA A 193 9.16 13.82 6.76
CA ALA A 193 9.13 15.19 6.26
C ALA A 193 9.92 15.35 4.93
N GLU A 194 10.74 14.37 4.56
CA GLU A 194 11.43 14.37 3.27
C GLU A 194 10.48 14.08 2.09
N LEU A 195 9.41 13.29 2.30
CA LEU A 195 8.45 12.95 1.23
C LEU A 195 7.80 14.21 0.63
N THR A 196 7.55 15.23 1.46
CA THR A 196 6.88 16.47 1.05
C THR A 196 7.67 17.26 0.01
N LYS A 197 8.98 17.04 -0.09
CA LYS A 197 9.83 17.63 -1.14
C LYS A 197 9.56 17.03 -2.53
N TYR A 198 8.90 15.88 -2.57
CA TYR A 198 8.59 15.14 -3.79
C TYR A 198 7.08 15.07 -4.06
N SER A 199 6.25 15.71 -3.23
CA SER A 199 4.81 15.79 -3.43
C SER A 199 4.39 17.17 -3.91
N ASP A 200 3.32 17.22 -4.70
CA ASP A 200 2.73 18.49 -5.15
C ASP A 200 1.89 19.15 -4.05
N ALA A 201 1.31 18.33 -3.17
CA ALA A 201 0.58 18.76 -2.00
C ALA A 201 0.87 17.89 -0.78
N GLU A 202 0.59 18.44 0.39
CA GLU A 202 0.65 17.76 1.69
C GLU A 202 -0.65 18.05 2.43
N ILE A 203 -1.13 17.06 3.19
CA ILE A 203 -2.25 17.25 4.10
C ILE A 203 -2.07 16.46 5.38
N MET A 204 -2.28 17.14 6.51
CA MET A 204 -2.45 16.54 7.82
C MET A 204 -3.94 16.45 8.13
N SER A 205 -4.52 15.25 8.17
CA SER A 205 -5.95 15.06 8.42
C SER A 205 -6.26 13.73 9.12
N GLY A 206 -7.29 13.75 9.97
CA GLY A 206 -7.88 12.53 10.54
C GLY A 206 -8.88 11.83 9.61
N ASN A 207 -9.12 12.36 8.41
CA ASN A 207 -10.12 11.84 7.48
C ASN A 207 -9.60 11.90 6.02
N LEU A 208 -9.60 10.76 5.34
CA LEU A 208 -9.11 10.62 3.98
C LEU A 208 -9.94 11.42 2.96
N MET A 209 -11.19 11.77 3.26
CA MET A 209 -12.00 12.66 2.43
C MET A 209 -11.37 14.03 2.19
N ASP A 210 -10.49 14.48 3.10
CA ASP A 210 -9.93 15.82 2.97
C ASP A 210 -8.95 15.95 1.79
N ILE A 211 -8.47 14.83 1.22
CA ILE A 211 -7.68 14.87 -0.02
C ILE A 211 -8.47 15.47 -1.18
N ILE A 212 -9.80 15.38 -1.14
CA ILE A 212 -10.68 15.93 -2.19
C ILE A 212 -10.56 17.44 -2.28
N ARG A 213 -10.22 18.13 -1.18
CA ARG A 213 -9.99 19.58 -1.17
C ARG A 213 -8.74 20.00 -1.94
N LEU A 214 -7.89 19.03 -2.30
CA LEU A 214 -6.65 19.25 -3.04
C LEU A 214 -6.78 18.93 -4.53
N VAL A 215 -7.95 18.43 -4.95
CA VAL A 215 -8.26 18.10 -6.35
C VAL A 215 -9.49 18.90 -6.77
N ASP A 216 -9.32 19.85 -7.66
CA ASP A 216 -10.33 20.87 -7.98
C ASP A 216 -11.42 20.38 -8.97
N ASP A 217 -11.44 19.08 -9.27
CA ASP A 217 -12.02 18.51 -10.51
C ASP A 217 -13.00 17.35 -10.26
N LEU A 218 -13.64 17.38 -9.09
CA LEU A 218 -14.65 16.41 -8.63
C LEU A 218 -15.99 17.09 -8.36
#